data_AF-A0A9X1GK22-F1
#
_entry.id   AF-A0A9X1GK22-F1
#
_cell.length_a   1.000
_cell.length_b   1.000
_cell.length_c   1.000
_cell.angle_alpha   90.00
_cell.angle_beta   90.00
_cell.angle_gamma   90.00
#
_symmetry.space_group_name_H-M   'P 1'
#
loop_
_entity.id
_entity.type
_entity.pdbx_description
1 polymer ?
#
loop_
_entity_poly.entity_id
_entity_poly.type
_entity_poly.pdbx_seq_one_letter_code
_entity_poly.pdbx_strand_id
1 'polypeptide(L)'
;MTVAQQPEALNFECETGNYHTFCPISCVAWLYQKIEDSFFLVIGTKTCGYFLQNAMGVMIFAEPRYAMAELEEGDISAQLNDYEELKRLCEQIKRDRNPSVIVWIGTCTTEIIKTDLEGLAPKLEADLGIPIVVARANGLDYAFTQGEDTVLAAMAHRCPEKSPVSETEKVERNAIQKLMNFGKKKEDIAQDESEYVDHPPLVLFGSLPDPVVTQLTLELKKQGIKVSGWLPAKRFTELPVIEEGYYVAGVNPFLSRTATTLMRRRKCKLIGAPFPIGPDGTRAWIEKICSVFGITPKGLDEREAQIWAGVEDYVKLIRGKSVFLMGDNLLEISMARFLIRCGMTVQEIGIPYMDKRYQAAELALLEKTCQEMNSPLPTIMEKPDNYNQLQRIYELKPDLVITGMAHANPLEARGINTKWSVEFTFAQIHGFGNTRDILELVTRPLRRNNNLKDLGWDKLVREEAKI
;
A
#
# COMPACT_ATOMS: atom_id res chain seq x y z
N MET A 1 35.09 18.38 -29.53
CA MET A 1 34.49 17.04 -29.33
C MET A 1 33.56 17.17 -28.13
N THR A 2 32.28 17.37 -28.38
CA THR A 2 31.25 17.30 -27.35
C THR A 2 31.15 15.84 -26.92
N VAL A 3 31.69 15.52 -25.75
CA VAL A 3 31.48 14.22 -25.11
C VAL A 3 29.97 14.14 -24.88
N ALA A 4 29.29 13.32 -25.68
CA ALA A 4 27.90 12.98 -25.43
C ALA A 4 27.86 12.33 -24.04
N GLN A 5 27.32 13.04 -23.04
CA GLN A 5 27.00 12.44 -21.74
C GLN A 5 26.09 11.24 -22.05
N GLN A 6 26.57 10.04 -21.76
CA GLN A 6 25.69 8.87 -21.70
C GLN A 6 24.60 9.19 -20.66
N PRO A 7 23.33 8.78 -20.89
CA PRO A 7 22.31 8.91 -19.87
C PRO A 7 22.81 8.17 -18.63
N GLU A 8 23.06 8.89 -17.54
CA GLU A 8 23.35 8.26 -16.26
C GLU A 8 22.08 7.50 -15.85
N ALA A 9 22.21 6.22 -15.53
CA ALA A 9 21.10 5.43 -15.01
C ALA A 9 20.94 5.70 -13.50
N LEU A 10 19.76 5.38 -12.93
CA LEU A 10 19.55 5.44 -11.48
C LEU A 10 20.62 4.60 -10.73
N ASN A 11 21.23 5.19 -9.70
CA ASN A 11 22.18 4.50 -8.84
C ASN A 11 21.46 3.71 -7.75
N PHE A 12 21.86 2.45 -7.53
CA PHE A 12 21.30 1.57 -6.52
C PHE A 12 22.40 1.07 -5.60
N GLU A 13 22.23 1.31 -4.30
CA GLU A 13 23.12 0.84 -3.24
C GLU A 13 22.31 0.02 -2.22
N CYS A 14 23.03 -0.79 -1.43
CA CYS A 14 22.43 -1.61 -0.38
C CYS A 14 23.27 -1.49 0.89
N GLU A 15 22.62 -1.20 2.02
CA GLU A 15 23.26 -1.15 3.33
C GLU A 15 22.88 -2.38 4.18
N THR A 16 23.09 -2.29 5.49
CA THR A 16 23.01 -3.39 6.46
C THR A 16 21.59 -3.86 6.77
N GLY A 17 20.58 -3.03 6.50
CA GLY A 17 19.21 -3.25 6.93
C GLY A 17 18.92 -2.84 8.39
N ASN A 18 19.81 -2.08 9.03
CA ASN A 18 19.58 -1.54 10.38
C ASN A 18 18.75 -0.26 10.32
N TYR A 19 17.44 -0.40 10.10
CA TYR A 19 16.52 0.73 10.03
C TYR A 19 15.27 0.50 10.87
N HIS A 20 14.61 1.59 11.24
CA HIS A 20 13.30 1.53 11.86
C HIS A 20 12.21 1.37 10.78
N THR A 21 11.42 0.31 10.91
CA THR A 21 10.15 0.12 10.21
C THR A 21 9.17 -0.60 11.12
N PHE A 22 7.89 -0.56 10.78
CA PHE A 22 6.86 -1.30 11.49
C PHE A 22 6.91 -2.79 11.14
N CYS A 23 6.54 -3.63 12.10
CA CYS A 23 6.34 -5.05 11.84
C CYS A 23 5.19 -5.23 10.84
N PRO A 24 5.29 -6.15 9.87
CA PRO A 24 4.25 -6.37 8.85
C PRO A 24 2.88 -6.77 9.41
N ILE A 25 2.82 -7.29 10.65
CA ILE A 25 1.54 -7.54 11.32
C ILE A 25 0.69 -6.28 11.47
N SER A 26 1.27 -5.08 11.36
CA SER A 26 0.53 -3.81 11.33
C SER A 26 -0.52 -3.73 10.22
N CYS A 27 -0.39 -4.53 9.15
CA CYS A 27 -1.40 -4.61 8.08
C CYS A 27 -2.80 -4.96 8.57
N VAL A 28 -2.92 -5.67 9.70
CA VAL A 28 -4.23 -5.95 10.30
C VAL A 28 -5.00 -4.66 10.54
N ALA A 29 -4.33 -3.57 10.95
CA ALA A 29 -4.96 -2.32 11.36
C ALA A 29 -5.82 -1.69 10.26
N TRP A 30 -5.39 -1.75 9.00
CA TRP A 30 -6.18 -1.23 7.88
C TRP A 30 -6.96 -2.32 7.14
N LEU A 31 -6.46 -3.56 7.11
CA LEU A 31 -7.15 -4.64 6.38
C LEU A 31 -8.41 -5.12 7.09
N TYR A 32 -8.46 -5.17 8.43
CA TYR A 32 -9.71 -5.51 9.11
C TYR A 32 -10.77 -4.43 8.86
N GLN A 33 -10.39 -3.17 8.69
CA GLN A 33 -11.31 -2.10 8.32
C GLN A 33 -11.78 -2.23 6.88
N LYS A 34 -10.86 -2.59 5.97
CA LYS A 34 -11.17 -2.76 4.54
C LYS A 34 -12.09 -3.95 4.27
N ILE A 35 -11.85 -5.08 4.93
CA ILE A 35 -12.55 -6.35 4.69
C ILE A 35 -13.53 -6.59 5.83
N GLU A 36 -14.76 -6.12 5.64
CA GLU A 36 -15.78 -5.96 6.67
C GLU A 36 -16.26 -7.26 7.32
N ASP A 37 -16.11 -8.38 6.65
CA ASP A 37 -16.53 -9.71 7.10
C ASP A 37 -15.34 -10.60 7.50
N SER A 38 -14.15 -10.01 7.68
CA SER A 38 -12.95 -10.71 8.12
C SER A 38 -12.69 -10.62 9.62
N PHE A 39 -11.96 -11.60 10.15
CA PHE A 39 -11.34 -11.53 11.47
C PHE A 39 -9.86 -11.90 11.38
N PHE A 40 -8.97 -11.07 11.92
CA PHE A 40 -7.52 -11.32 11.90
C PHE A 40 -7.04 -11.92 13.23
N LEU A 41 -6.55 -13.16 13.21
CA LEU A 41 -5.96 -13.83 14.36
C LEU A 41 -4.44 -13.85 14.23
N VAL A 42 -3.74 -13.08 15.08
CA VAL A 42 -2.28 -13.00 15.07
C VAL A 42 -1.72 -14.01 16.05
N ILE A 43 -0.98 -15.00 15.54
CA ILE A 43 -0.48 -16.13 16.34
C ILE A 43 0.96 -15.83 16.72
N GLY A 44 1.19 -15.38 17.95
CA GLY A 44 2.47 -14.82 18.37
C GLY A 44 2.55 -14.54 19.86
N THR A 45 3.44 -13.65 20.26
CA THR A 45 3.73 -13.39 21.68
C THR A 45 3.15 -12.06 22.16
N LYS A 46 3.29 -11.77 23.46
CA LYS A 46 3.01 -10.44 24.03
C LYS A 46 3.72 -9.30 23.29
N THR A 47 4.88 -9.52 22.69
CA THR A 47 5.58 -8.49 21.90
C THR A 47 4.74 -8.05 20.70
N CYS A 48 4.14 -9.00 19.98
CA CYS A 48 3.24 -8.73 18.85
C CYS A 48 1.99 -7.98 19.33
N GLY A 49 1.40 -8.44 20.45
CA GLY A 49 0.23 -7.79 21.07
C GLY A 49 0.51 -6.35 21.49
N TYR A 50 1.65 -6.13 22.17
CA TYR A 50 2.09 -4.81 22.61
C TYR A 50 2.30 -3.88 21.42
N PHE A 51 2.96 -4.35 20.35
CA PHE A 51 3.13 -3.56 19.14
C PHE A 51 1.79 -3.10 18.54
N LEU A 52 0.85 -4.03 18.30
CA LEU A 52 -0.43 -3.70 17.68
C LEU A 52 -1.27 -2.77 18.55
N GLN A 53 -1.33 -3.04 19.86
CA GLN A 53 -2.06 -2.20 20.81
C GLN A 53 -1.56 -0.74 20.79
N ASN A 54 -0.24 -0.53 20.71
CA ASN A 54 0.33 0.81 20.68
C ASN A 54 0.24 1.46 19.28
N ALA A 55 0.49 0.70 18.21
CA ALA A 55 0.51 1.22 16.85
C ALA A 55 -0.90 1.61 16.35
N MET A 56 -1.94 0.86 16.73
CA MET A 56 -3.33 1.14 16.36
C MET A 56 -3.93 2.32 17.14
N GLY A 57 -3.30 2.74 18.25
CA GLY A 57 -3.73 3.85 19.07
C GLY A 57 -5.21 3.74 19.46
N VAL A 58 -6.01 4.73 19.11
CA VAL A 58 -7.44 4.80 19.47
C VAL A 58 -8.30 3.66 18.89
N MET A 59 -7.87 3.05 17.78
CA MET A 59 -8.62 1.99 17.12
C MET A 59 -8.74 0.72 17.98
N ILE A 60 -7.86 0.53 18.96
CA ILE A 60 -7.92 -0.64 19.86
C ILE A 60 -9.18 -0.65 20.74
N PHE A 61 -9.74 0.53 21.02
CA PHE A 61 -10.93 0.68 21.85
C PHE A 61 -12.25 0.59 21.06
N ALA A 62 -12.17 0.44 19.73
CA ALA A 62 -13.33 0.38 18.85
C ALA A 62 -13.77 -1.07 18.53
N GLU A 63 -13.51 -2.00 19.46
CA GLU A 63 -13.76 -3.45 19.29
C GLU A 63 -13.28 -4.00 17.94
N PRO A 64 -11.98 -3.88 17.62
CA PRO A 64 -11.49 -4.25 16.30
C PRO A 64 -11.68 -5.74 16.01
N ARG A 65 -11.84 -6.10 14.73
CA ARG A 65 -11.94 -7.49 14.27
C ARG A 65 -10.56 -8.16 14.16
N TYR A 66 -9.77 -8.05 15.23
CA TYR A 66 -8.53 -8.79 15.39
C TYR A 66 -8.35 -9.26 16.83
N ALA A 67 -7.60 -10.33 17.03
CA ALA A 67 -7.12 -10.75 18.34
C ALA A 67 -5.72 -11.37 18.25
N MET A 68 -5.06 -11.47 19.40
CA MET A 68 -3.86 -12.27 19.57
C MET A 68 -4.24 -13.69 20.00
N ALA A 69 -3.72 -14.70 19.30
CA ALA A 69 -3.49 -16.02 19.89
C ALA A 69 -2.10 -15.94 20.54
N GLU A 70 -2.09 -15.54 21.81
CA GLU A 70 -0.86 -15.37 22.57
C GLU A 70 -0.31 -16.74 22.98
N LEU A 71 0.88 -17.08 22.48
CA LEU A 71 1.55 -18.34 22.74
C LEU A 71 2.07 -18.41 24.18
N GLU A 72 1.75 -19.51 24.86
CA GLU A 72 2.19 -19.83 26.22
C GLU A 72 3.41 -20.78 26.21
N GLU A 73 4.02 -21.01 27.37
CA GLU A 73 5.17 -21.92 27.51
C GLU A 73 4.85 -23.36 27.05
N GLY A 74 3.61 -23.81 27.26
CA GLY A 74 3.13 -25.11 26.81
C GLY A 74 3.09 -25.24 25.29
N ASP A 75 2.80 -24.16 24.56
CA ASP A 75 2.81 -24.15 23.09
C ASP A 75 4.24 -24.27 22.55
N ILE A 76 5.18 -23.53 23.16
CA ILE A 76 6.59 -23.53 22.74
C ILE A 76 7.26 -24.89 23.00
N SER A 77 6.91 -25.53 24.13
CA SER A 77 7.42 -26.85 24.51
C SER A 77 6.64 -28.03 23.90
N ALA A 78 5.63 -27.75 23.07
CA ALA A 78 4.71 -28.73 22.49
C ALA A 78 4.02 -29.63 23.53
N GLN A 79 3.85 -29.14 24.76
CA GLN A 79 3.00 -29.76 25.79
C GLN A 79 1.52 -29.52 25.49
N LEU A 80 1.20 -28.39 24.85
CA LEU A 80 -0.12 -28.10 24.28
C LEU A 80 -0.12 -28.47 22.80
N ASN A 81 -1.26 -28.97 22.33
CA ASN A 81 -1.46 -29.28 20.92
C ASN A 81 -1.91 -28.02 20.17
N ASP A 82 -1.11 -27.61 19.20
CA ASP A 82 -1.34 -26.40 18.39
C ASP A 82 -2.69 -26.42 17.65
N TYR A 83 -3.10 -27.56 17.10
CA TYR A 83 -4.40 -27.72 16.44
C TYR A 83 -5.56 -27.52 17.40
N GLU A 84 -5.54 -28.18 18.56
CA GLU A 84 -6.63 -28.07 19.55
C GLU A 84 -6.75 -26.66 20.13
N GLU A 85 -5.63 -25.99 20.41
CA GLU A 85 -5.65 -24.60 20.91
C GLU A 85 -6.16 -23.62 19.84
N LEU A 86 -5.70 -23.74 18.59
CA LEU A 86 -6.21 -22.92 17.49
C LEU A 86 -7.69 -23.18 17.23
N LYS A 87 -8.14 -24.44 17.33
CA LYS A 87 -9.55 -24.81 17.20
C LYS A 87 -10.39 -24.16 18.28
N ARG A 88 -10.01 -24.29 19.55
CA ARG A 88 -10.68 -23.67 20.70
C ARG A 88 -10.88 -22.16 20.50
N LEU A 89 -9.83 -21.45 20.07
CA LEU A 89 -9.89 -20.01 19.84
C LEU A 89 -10.74 -19.65 18.61
N CYS A 90 -10.61 -20.38 17.49
CA CYS A 90 -11.39 -20.11 16.29
C CYS A 90 -12.88 -20.41 16.46
N GLU A 91 -13.25 -21.43 17.24
CA GLU A 91 -14.65 -21.69 17.63
C GLU A 91 -15.23 -20.53 18.46
N GLN A 92 -14.43 -19.95 19.36
CA GLN A 92 -14.84 -18.77 20.13
C GLN A 92 -15.04 -17.56 19.21
N ILE A 93 -14.11 -17.29 18.29
CA ILE A 93 -14.24 -16.21 17.31
C ILE A 93 -15.50 -16.39 16.46
N LYS A 94 -15.75 -17.61 15.97
CA LYS A 94 -16.97 -17.95 15.22
C LYS A 94 -18.23 -17.64 16.02
N ARG A 95 -18.26 -18.02 17.30
CA ARG A 95 -19.41 -17.77 18.19
C ARG A 95 -19.67 -16.28 18.41
N ASP A 96 -18.62 -15.51 18.67
CA ASP A 96 -18.72 -14.14 19.18
C ASP A 96 -18.75 -13.08 18.06
N ARG A 97 -18.27 -13.42 16.86
CA ARG A 97 -18.14 -12.49 15.73
C ARG A 97 -18.73 -13.01 14.42
N ASN A 98 -18.89 -14.32 14.25
CA ASN A 98 -19.39 -14.97 13.04
C ASN A 98 -18.78 -14.41 11.72
N PRO A 99 -17.44 -14.37 11.57
CA PRO A 99 -16.81 -13.82 10.37
C PRO A 99 -16.98 -14.75 9.16
N SER A 100 -16.91 -14.19 7.96
CA SER A 100 -16.90 -14.96 6.70
C SER A 100 -15.51 -15.49 6.34
N VAL A 101 -14.45 -14.97 6.99
CA VAL A 101 -13.08 -15.48 6.88
C VAL A 101 -12.31 -15.21 8.17
N ILE A 102 -11.47 -16.17 8.60
CA ILE A 102 -10.45 -15.93 9.61
C ILE A 102 -9.08 -15.89 8.92
N VAL A 103 -8.37 -14.77 9.07
CA VAL A 103 -7.02 -14.61 8.53
C VAL A 103 -6.02 -14.85 9.64
N TRP A 104 -5.23 -15.93 9.52
CA TRP A 104 -4.13 -16.23 10.42
C TRP A 104 -2.89 -15.46 10.00
N ILE A 105 -2.36 -14.67 10.93
CA ILE A 105 -1.10 -13.96 10.76
C ILE A 105 0.01 -14.74 11.47
N GLY A 106 0.88 -15.36 10.68
CA GLY A 106 2.09 -16.00 11.18
C GLY A 106 3.12 -14.95 11.61
N THR A 107 3.76 -15.18 12.76
CA THR A 107 4.71 -14.25 13.38
C THR A 107 6.10 -14.87 13.51
N CYS A 108 7.09 -14.11 13.98
CA CYS A 108 8.46 -14.59 14.11
C CYS A 108 8.54 -15.88 14.95
N THR A 109 7.73 -16.01 16.01
CA THR A 109 7.73 -17.19 16.87
C THR A 109 7.23 -18.43 16.14
N THR A 110 6.11 -18.34 15.40
CA THR A 110 5.58 -19.49 14.63
C THR A 110 6.57 -19.94 13.56
N GLU A 111 7.32 -19.01 12.98
CA GLU A 111 8.40 -19.33 12.03
C GLU A 111 9.60 -20.02 12.68
N ILE A 112 9.95 -19.66 13.92
CA ILE A 112 11.09 -20.24 14.64
C ILE A 112 10.76 -21.65 15.11
N ILE A 113 9.60 -21.84 15.75
CA ILE A 113 9.16 -23.15 16.27
C ILE A 113 8.57 -24.06 15.18
N LYS A 114 8.47 -23.56 13.94
CA LYS A 114 8.00 -24.31 12.75
C LYS A 114 6.56 -24.79 12.87
N THR A 115 5.67 -23.96 13.43
CA THR A 115 4.23 -24.24 13.42
C THR A 115 3.73 -24.28 11.97
N ASP A 116 3.17 -25.42 11.55
CA ASP A 116 2.68 -25.62 10.19
C ASP A 116 1.29 -25.00 9.97
N LEU A 117 1.20 -23.67 10.05
CA LEU A 117 -0.06 -22.94 9.89
C LEU A 117 -0.73 -23.26 8.54
N GLU A 118 0.05 -23.39 7.47
CA GLU A 118 -0.45 -23.70 6.11
C GLU A 118 -1.03 -25.11 6.01
N GLY A 119 -0.48 -26.09 6.75
CA GLY A 119 -1.03 -27.46 6.83
C GLY A 119 -2.20 -27.62 7.81
N LEU A 120 -2.26 -26.81 8.87
CA LEU A 120 -3.35 -26.84 9.86
C LEU A 120 -4.61 -26.14 9.35
N ALA A 121 -4.47 -25.02 8.63
CA ALA A 121 -5.59 -24.20 8.19
C ALA A 121 -6.65 -24.95 7.36
N PRO A 122 -6.31 -25.77 6.34
CA PRO A 122 -7.31 -26.51 5.56
C PRO A 122 -8.09 -27.55 6.38
N LYS A 123 -7.43 -28.17 7.37
CA LYS A 123 -8.09 -29.15 8.27
C LYS A 123 -9.09 -28.43 9.16
N LEU A 124 -8.66 -27.32 9.76
CA LEU A 124 -9.52 -26.57 10.67
C LEU A 124 -10.66 -25.83 9.94
N GLU A 125 -10.41 -25.38 8.71
CA GLU A 125 -11.45 -24.83 7.83
C GLU A 125 -12.55 -25.87 7.55
N ALA A 126 -12.19 -27.14 7.31
CA ALA A 126 -13.16 -28.21 7.12
C ALA A 126 -13.99 -28.49 8.40
N ASP A 127 -13.35 -28.45 9.57
CA ASP A 127 -14.02 -28.63 10.87
C ASP A 127 -14.96 -27.44 11.20
N LEU A 128 -14.52 -26.20 10.95
CA LEU A 128 -15.25 -24.98 11.31
C LEU A 128 -16.29 -24.56 10.28
N GLY A 129 -16.11 -24.91 9.01
CA GLY A 129 -16.92 -24.41 7.90
C GLY A 129 -16.74 -22.91 7.62
N ILE A 130 -15.63 -22.31 8.08
CA ILE A 130 -15.25 -20.92 7.79
C ILE A 130 -13.88 -20.94 7.10
N PRO A 131 -13.71 -20.24 5.96
CA PRO A 131 -12.42 -20.10 5.30
C PRO A 131 -11.31 -19.61 6.24
N ILE A 132 -10.15 -20.29 6.22
CA ILE A 132 -8.95 -19.85 6.94
C ILE A 132 -7.87 -19.48 5.94
N VAL A 133 -7.42 -18.22 5.98
CA VAL A 133 -6.36 -17.71 5.10
C VAL A 133 -5.10 -17.50 5.92
N VAL A 134 -4.00 -18.13 5.53
CA VAL A 134 -2.71 -17.99 6.22
C VAL A 134 -1.85 -16.96 5.50
N ALA A 135 -1.40 -15.95 6.25
CA ALA A 135 -0.42 -14.98 5.79
C ALA A 135 0.74 -14.91 6.79
N ARG A 136 1.92 -15.37 6.35
CA ARG A 136 3.15 -15.32 7.15
C ARG A 136 3.76 -13.91 7.04
N ALA A 137 3.26 -12.98 7.85
CA ALA A 137 3.58 -11.55 7.81
C ALA A 137 4.48 -11.15 8.98
N ASN A 138 5.68 -11.73 9.06
CA ASN A 138 6.57 -11.60 10.21
C ASN A 138 7.74 -10.63 9.96
N GLY A 139 8.37 -10.15 11.03
CA GLY A 139 9.49 -9.20 10.97
C GLY A 139 10.86 -9.80 10.65
N LEU A 140 10.98 -11.12 10.46
CA LEU A 140 12.21 -11.75 9.92
C LEU A 140 12.30 -11.55 8.41
N ASP A 141 11.15 -11.59 7.72
CA ASP A 141 11.08 -11.68 6.27
C ASP A 141 10.68 -10.36 5.58
N TYR A 142 9.90 -9.51 6.26
CA TYR A 142 9.20 -8.41 5.62
C TYR A 142 9.19 -7.12 6.46
N ALA A 143 8.92 -5.99 5.81
CA ALA A 143 8.77 -4.67 6.40
C ALA A 143 7.35 -4.10 6.18
N PHE A 144 6.73 -3.62 7.26
CA PHE A 144 5.51 -2.80 7.28
C PHE A 144 4.42 -3.18 6.24
N THR A 145 4.31 -2.42 5.15
CA THR A 145 3.26 -2.56 4.13
C THR A 145 3.35 -3.88 3.34
N GLN A 146 4.50 -4.56 3.35
CA GLN A 146 4.62 -5.92 2.80
C GLN A 146 3.73 -6.93 3.54
N GLY A 147 3.24 -6.61 4.75
CA GLY A 147 2.23 -7.42 5.43
C GLY A 147 0.96 -7.58 4.59
N GLU A 148 0.49 -6.48 3.98
CA GLU A 148 -0.64 -6.52 3.05
C GLU A 148 -0.34 -7.39 1.84
N ASP A 149 0.87 -7.29 1.29
CA ASP A 149 1.28 -8.10 0.14
C ASP A 149 1.21 -9.60 0.44
N THR A 150 1.59 -10.03 1.65
CA THR A 150 1.45 -11.44 2.04
C THR A 150 -0.01 -11.87 2.18
N VAL A 151 -0.88 -11.00 2.74
CA VAL A 151 -2.31 -11.28 2.91
C VAL A 151 -3.01 -11.35 1.56
N LEU A 152 -2.78 -10.38 0.67
CA LEU A 152 -3.40 -10.36 -0.66
C LEU A 152 -2.87 -11.46 -1.56
N ALA A 153 -1.60 -11.83 -1.46
CA ALA A 153 -1.08 -13.02 -2.13
C ALA A 153 -1.81 -14.30 -1.68
N ALA A 154 -2.11 -14.44 -0.39
CA ALA A 154 -2.89 -15.57 0.12
C ALA A 154 -4.36 -15.51 -0.34
N MET A 155 -4.98 -14.32 -0.32
CA MET A 155 -6.36 -14.11 -0.80
C MET A 155 -6.49 -14.31 -2.31
N ALA A 156 -5.45 -14.05 -3.09
CA ALA A 156 -5.44 -14.31 -4.53
C ALA A 156 -5.67 -15.80 -4.86
N HIS A 157 -5.42 -16.72 -3.94
CA HIS A 157 -5.78 -18.14 -4.08
C HIS A 157 -7.27 -18.44 -3.80
N ARG A 158 -7.95 -17.53 -3.11
CA ARG A 158 -9.37 -17.64 -2.73
C ARG A 158 -10.33 -16.93 -3.69
N CYS A 159 -9.82 -16.05 -4.57
CA CYS A 159 -10.64 -15.42 -5.61
C CYS A 159 -11.32 -16.51 -6.49
N PRO A 160 -12.63 -16.43 -6.78
CA PRO A 160 -13.29 -17.44 -7.60
C PRO A 160 -12.73 -17.52 -9.02
N GLU A 161 -12.67 -18.73 -9.59
CA GLU A 161 -12.25 -18.97 -10.99
C GLU A 161 -13.41 -18.88 -11.99
N LYS A 162 -14.66 -18.90 -11.52
CA LYS A 162 -15.84 -18.68 -12.36
C LYS A 162 -16.83 -17.85 -11.57
N SER A 163 -17.60 -17.02 -12.25
CA SER A 163 -18.77 -16.39 -11.61
C SER A 163 -19.65 -17.51 -11.04
N PRO A 164 -20.05 -17.47 -9.74
CA PRO A 164 -20.90 -18.50 -9.18
C PRO A 164 -22.19 -18.58 -10.00
N VAL A 165 -22.37 -19.69 -10.71
CA VAL A 165 -23.63 -20.01 -11.38
C VAL A 165 -24.51 -20.69 -10.35
N SER A 166 -25.03 -19.90 -9.41
CA SER A 166 -26.11 -20.34 -8.54
C SER A 166 -27.43 -19.98 -9.22
N GLU A 167 -28.23 -20.99 -9.58
CA GLU A 167 -29.57 -20.79 -10.14
C GLU A 167 -30.49 -20.02 -9.18
N THR A 168 -30.23 -20.10 -7.87
CA THR A 168 -30.89 -19.32 -6.83
C THR A 168 -30.43 -17.85 -6.80
N GLU A 169 -29.13 -17.57 -7.03
CA GLU A 169 -28.63 -16.19 -7.19
C GLU A 169 -29.08 -15.57 -8.50
N LYS A 170 -29.32 -16.35 -9.56
CA LYS A 170 -29.97 -15.81 -10.77
C LYS A 170 -31.36 -15.28 -10.45
N VAL A 171 -32.11 -15.90 -9.53
CA VAL A 171 -33.46 -15.42 -9.16
C VAL A 171 -33.36 -14.19 -8.25
N GLU A 172 -32.45 -14.16 -7.29
CA GLU A 172 -32.24 -12.99 -6.41
C GLU A 172 -31.56 -11.81 -7.12
N ARG A 173 -30.52 -12.03 -7.93
CA ARG A 173 -30.00 -11.00 -8.84
C ARG A 173 -31.05 -10.56 -9.82
N ASN A 174 -31.84 -11.46 -10.44
CA ASN A 174 -32.94 -11.01 -11.28
C ASN A 174 -34.01 -10.25 -10.49
N ALA A 175 -34.25 -10.53 -9.21
CA ALA A 175 -35.21 -9.83 -8.38
C ALA A 175 -34.69 -8.45 -7.94
N ILE A 176 -33.43 -8.35 -7.48
CA ILE A 176 -32.75 -7.11 -7.08
C ILE A 176 -32.47 -6.24 -8.31
N GLN A 177 -32.06 -6.84 -9.43
CA GLN A 177 -31.88 -6.16 -10.72
C GLN A 177 -33.23 -5.76 -11.32
N LYS A 178 -34.31 -6.54 -11.14
CA LYS A 178 -35.68 -6.08 -11.45
C LYS A 178 -36.15 -4.97 -10.54
N LEU A 179 -35.73 -4.94 -9.26
CA LEU A 179 -36.08 -3.89 -8.30
C LEU A 179 -35.29 -2.59 -8.55
N MET A 180 -33.99 -2.69 -8.80
CA MET A 180 -33.13 -1.56 -9.19
C MET A 180 -33.44 -1.02 -10.59
N ASN A 181 -33.91 -1.88 -11.49
CA ASN A 181 -34.41 -1.50 -12.81
C ASN A 181 -35.93 -1.28 -12.82
N PHE A 182 -36.60 -1.31 -11.66
CA PHE A 182 -38.03 -1.04 -11.57
C PHE A 182 -38.25 0.45 -11.79
N GLY A 183 -38.53 0.82 -13.04
CA GLY A 183 -38.68 2.21 -13.47
C GLY A 183 -37.60 2.71 -14.44
N LYS A 184 -36.51 1.95 -14.66
CA LYS A 184 -35.54 2.23 -15.75
C LYS A 184 -36.02 1.59 -17.05
N LYS A 185 -35.95 2.34 -18.17
CA LYS A 185 -36.29 1.78 -19.49
C LYS A 185 -35.18 0.81 -19.90
N LYS A 186 -35.50 -0.22 -20.70
CA LYS A 186 -34.50 -1.16 -21.27
C LYS A 186 -33.36 -0.44 -22.02
N GLU A 187 -33.62 0.75 -22.52
CA GLU A 187 -32.65 1.65 -23.16
C GLU A 187 -31.56 2.10 -22.18
N ASP A 188 -31.90 2.42 -20.92
CA ASP A 188 -30.95 2.94 -19.91
C ASP A 188 -29.92 1.88 -19.45
N ILE A 189 -30.31 0.59 -19.45
CA ILE A 189 -29.43 -0.53 -19.07
C ILE A 189 -28.46 -0.87 -20.20
N ALA A 190 -28.93 -0.83 -21.45
CA ALA A 190 -28.07 -0.98 -22.61
C ALA A 190 -27.10 0.21 -22.76
N GLN A 191 -27.49 1.38 -22.27
CA GLN A 191 -26.67 2.59 -22.28
C GLN A 191 -25.47 2.47 -21.32
N ASP A 192 -25.63 1.93 -20.11
CA ASP A 192 -24.54 1.71 -19.14
C ASP A 192 -23.46 0.70 -19.64
N GLU A 193 -23.85 -0.31 -20.41
CA GLU A 193 -22.88 -1.24 -21.04
C GLU A 193 -22.25 -0.67 -22.33
N SER A 194 -22.95 0.24 -23.03
CA SER A 194 -22.44 0.91 -24.23
C SER A 194 -21.34 1.95 -23.97
N GLU A 195 -21.11 2.32 -22.71
CA GLU A 195 -20.10 3.31 -22.30
C GLU A 195 -18.67 2.75 -22.25
N TYR A 196 -18.50 1.43 -22.23
CA TYR A 196 -17.19 0.78 -22.15
C TYR A 196 -16.71 0.31 -23.52
N VAL A 197 -15.40 0.39 -23.75
CA VAL A 197 -14.75 -0.23 -24.91
C VAL A 197 -14.65 -1.73 -24.66
N ASP A 198 -14.75 -2.53 -25.72
CA ASP A 198 -14.48 -3.96 -25.62
C ASP A 198 -12.99 -4.19 -25.30
N HIS A 199 -12.71 -4.64 -24.09
CA HIS A 199 -11.38 -4.98 -23.62
C HIS A 199 -11.44 -6.21 -22.69
N PRO A 200 -10.35 -6.99 -22.57
CA PRO A 200 -10.30 -8.11 -21.63
C PRO A 200 -10.50 -7.65 -20.17
N PRO A 201 -11.07 -8.49 -19.28
CA PRO A 201 -11.32 -8.12 -17.89
C PRO A 201 -10.10 -7.58 -17.16
N LEU A 202 -10.29 -6.47 -16.44
CA LEU A 202 -9.27 -5.81 -15.61
C LEU A 202 -9.63 -5.92 -14.14
N VAL A 203 -8.73 -6.50 -13.33
CA VAL A 203 -8.84 -6.51 -11.87
C VAL A 203 -7.72 -5.68 -11.26
N LEU A 204 -8.07 -4.75 -10.38
CA LEU A 204 -7.09 -3.93 -9.67
C LEU A 204 -6.73 -4.58 -8.34
N PHE A 205 -5.47 -4.45 -7.90
CA PHE A 205 -5.04 -5.01 -6.61
C PHE A 205 -4.24 -4.04 -5.77
N GLY A 206 -4.54 -4.04 -4.47
CA GLY A 206 -4.06 -3.14 -3.43
C GLY A 206 -5.23 -2.52 -2.65
N SER A 207 -5.17 -2.62 -1.33
CA SER A 207 -6.17 -2.04 -0.43
C SER A 207 -6.13 -0.53 -0.49
N LEU A 208 -7.30 0.07 -0.75
CA LEU A 208 -7.50 1.52 -0.73
C LEU A 208 -8.82 1.84 -0.02
N PRO A 209 -8.92 3.04 0.59
CA PRO A 209 -10.19 3.56 1.10
C PRO A 209 -11.26 3.62 0.00
N ASP A 210 -12.51 3.34 0.35
CA ASP A 210 -13.62 3.28 -0.61
C ASP A 210 -13.83 4.54 -1.47
N PRO A 211 -13.65 5.77 -0.94
CA PRO A 211 -13.68 6.98 -1.77
C PRO A 211 -12.64 6.95 -2.89
N VAL A 212 -11.43 6.46 -2.60
CA VAL A 212 -10.32 6.37 -3.56
C VAL A 212 -10.57 5.26 -4.59
N VAL A 213 -11.10 4.11 -4.17
CA VAL A 213 -11.56 3.04 -5.07
C VAL A 213 -12.59 3.58 -6.06
N THR A 214 -13.56 4.34 -5.57
CA THR A 214 -14.62 4.95 -6.39
C THR A 214 -14.04 5.95 -7.38
N GLN A 215 -13.12 6.82 -6.93
CA GLN A 215 -12.44 7.81 -7.77
C GLN A 215 -11.65 7.14 -8.90
N LEU A 216 -10.77 6.19 -8.59
CA LEU A 216 -9.95 5.51 -9.60
C LEU A 216 -10.79 4.69 -10.59
N THR A 217 -11.83 4.02 -10.11
CA THR A 217 -12.77 3.29 -10.97
C THR A 217 -13.49 4.24 -11.92
N LEU A 218 -13.89 5.42 -11.44
CA LEU A 218 -14.53 6.44 -12.28
C LEU A 218 -13.55 7.07 -13.28
N GLU A 219 -12.28 7.29 -12.91
CA GLU A 219 -11.27 7.80 -13.85
C GLU A 219 -11.01 6.81 -15.00
N LEU A 220 -10.98 5.50 -14.73
CA LEU A 220 -10.93 4.47 -15.77
C LEU A 220 -12.23 4.40 -16.60
N LYS A 221 -13.40 4.55 -15.95
CA LYS A 221 -14.69 4.63 -16.66
C LYS A 221 -14.71 5.75 -17.71
N LYS A 222 -14.13 6.93 -17.40
CA LYS A 222 -14.01 8.04 -18.38
C LYS A 222 -13.18 7.69 -19.61
N GLN A 223 -12.27 6.72 -19.50
CA GLN A 223 -11.50 6.19 -20.62
C GLN A 223 -12.20 5.02 -21.34
N GLY A 224 -13.41 4.66 -20.91
CA GLY A 224 -14.14 3.50 -21.41
C GLY A 224 -13.60 2.17 -20.88
N ILE A 225 -12.88 2.17 -19.75
CA ILE A 225 -12.31 0.96 -19.15
C ILE A 225 -13.18 0.52 -17.96
N LYS A 226 -13.65 -0.73 -18.00
CA LYS A 226 -14.40 -1.39 -16.94
C LYS A 226 -13.47 -2.07 -15.96
N VAL A 227 -13.58 -1.74 -14.68
CA VAL A 227 -12.93 -2.49 -13.60
C VAL A 227 -13.83 -3.66 -13.22
N SER A 228 -13.40 -4.87 -13.54
CA SER A 228 -14.15 -6.11 -13.27
C SER A 228 -14.14 -6.49 -11.78
N GLY A 229 -13.19 -5.98 -11.01
CA GLY A 229 -13.14 -6.19 -9.57
C GLY A 229 -11.87 -5.64 -8.90
N TRP A 230 -11.84 -5.74 -7.57
CA TRP A 230 -10.76 -5.26 -6.72
C TRP A 230 -10.30 -6.35 -5.75
N LEU A 231 -8.98 -6.50 -5.59
CA LEU A 231 -8.35 -7.35 -4.58
C LEU A 231 -7.59 -6.47 -3.58
N PRO A 232 -8.07 -6.27 -2.34
CA PRO A 232 -9.27 -6.86 -1.74
C PRO A 232 -10.55 -6.09 -2.08
N ALA A 233 -11.68 -6.81 -2.04
CA ALA A 233 -13.02 -6.21 -2.05
C ALA A 233 -13.42 -5.72 -0.64
N LYS A 234 -14.61 -5.13 -0.49
CA LYS A 234 -15.13 -4.70 0.83
C LYS A 234 -15.45 -5.88 1.74
N ARG A 235 -15.82 -7.02 1.14
CA ARG A 235 -16.11 -8.28 1.81
C ARG A 235 -15.32 -9.39 1.16
N PHE A 236 -14.87 -10.36 1.94
CA PHE A 236 -14.21 -11.57 1.48
C PHE A 236 -15.14 -12.38 0.56
N THR A 237 -16.43 -12.39 0.87
CA THR A 237 -17.47 -13.01 0.03
C THR A 237 -17.64 -12.32 -1.34
N GLU A 238 -17.10 -11.11 -1.51
CA GLU A 238 -17.14 -10.33 -2.75
C GLU A 238 -15.79 -10.34 -3.49
N LEU A 239 -14.87 -11.25 -3.15
CA LEU A 239 -13.61 -11.37 -3.87
C LEU A 239 -13.84 -11.51 -5.39
N PRO A 240 -13.03 -10.83 -6.22
CA PRO A 240 -13.29 -10.73 -7.65
C PRO A 240 -13.05 -12.08 -8.33
N VAL A 241 -13.82 -12.34 -9.39
CA VAL A 241 -13.52 -13.47 -10.29
C VAL A 241 -12.20 -13.19 -11.01
N ILE A 242 -11.32 -14.17 -11.04
CA ILE A 242 -10.03 -14.09 -11.72
C ILE A 242 -9.82 -15.36 -12.56
N GLU A 243 -9.97 -15.23 -13.88
CA GLU A 243 -9.73 -16.32 -14.82
C GLU A 243 -8.36 -16.16 -15.51
N GLU A 244 -7.89 -17.25 -16.10
CA GLU A 244 -6.68 -17.22 -16.92
C GLU A 244 -6.80 -16.18 -18.04
N GLY A 245 -5.74 -15.38 -18.21
CA GLY A 245 -5.69 -14.32 -19.23
C GLY A 245 -6.26 -12.97 -18.79
N TYR A 246 -6.87 -12.86 -17.61
CA TYR A 246 -7.30 -11.57 -17.05
C TYR A 246 -6.12 -10.62 -16.89
N TYR A 247 -6.36 -9.32 -17.09
CA TYR A 247 -5.36 -8.31 -16.82
C TYR A 247 -5.45 -7.84 -15.38
N VAL A 248 -4.28 -7.58 -14.78
CA VAL A 248 -4.19 -7.07 -13.41
C VAL A 248 -3.25 -5.87 -13.36
N ALA A 249 -3.59 -4.87 -12.55
CA ALA A 249 -2.75 -3.69 -12.33
C ALA A 249 -2.68 -3.36 -10.84
N GLY A 250 -1.46 -3.14 -10.35
CA GLY A 250 -1.22 -2.75 -8.97
C GLY A 250 -1.48 -1.27 -8.75
N VAL A 251 -1.97 -0.92 -7.58
CA VAL A 251 -2.14 0.49 -7.16
C VAL A 251 -1.13 0.93 -6.10
N ASN A 252 -0.43 -0.01 -5.49
CA ASN A 252 0.61 0.24 -4.49
C ASN A 252 1.95 -0.46 -4.85
N PRO A 253 3.09 0.14 -4.48
CA PRO A 253 4.44 -0.34 -4.82
C PRO A 253 4.91 -1.58 -4.04
N PHE A 254 4.28 -1.91 -2.92
CA PHE A 254 4.69 -3.01 -2.05
C PHE A 254 4.08 -4.38 -2.42
N LEU A 255 3.34 -4.50 -3.52
CA LEU A 255 2.51 -5.68 -3.84
C LEU A 255 3.19 -6.72 -4.76
N SER A 256 4.50 -6.91 -4.59
CA SER A 256 5.31 -7.77 -5.47
C SER A 256 4.91 -9.25 -5.42
N ARG A 257 4.63 -9.79 -4.22
CA ARG A 257 4.22 -11.19 -4.03
C ARG A 257 2.83 -11.41 -4.60
N THR A 258 1.91 -10.48 -4.37
CA THR A 258 0.55 -10.49 -4.92
C THR A 258 0.57 -10.50 -6.44
N ALA A 259 1.34 -9.58 -7.05
CA ALA A 259 1.54 -9.53 -8.49
C ALA A 259 2.11 -10.85 -9.03
N THR A 260 3.13 -11.41 -8.36
CA THR A 260 3.74 -12.69 -8.73
C THR A 260 2.75 -13.85 -8.63
N THR A 261 1.93 -13.89 -7.57
CA THR A 261 0.89 -14.92 -7.38
C THR A 261 -0.17 -14.83 -8.47
N LEU A 262 -0.68 -13.63 -8.76
CA LEU A 262 -1.66 -13.42 -9.84
C LEU A 262 -1.09 -13.88 -11.20
N MET A 263 0.16 -13.54 -11.52
CA MET A 263 0.78 -13.97 -12.77
C MET A 263 1.01 -15.49 -12.83
N ARG A 264 1.61 -16.08 -11.79
CA ARG A 264 2.10 -17.47 -11.85
C ARG A 264 1.01 -18.50 -11.55
N ARG A 265 0.16 -18.19 -10.57
CA ARG A 265 -0.86 -19.11 -10.02
C ARG A 265 -2.23 -18.87 -10.64
N ARG A 266 -2.59 -17.61 -10.91
CA ARG A 266 -3.86 -17.23 -11.56
C ARG A 266 -3.75 -16.99 -13.07
N LYS A 267 -2.54 -17.06 -13.62
CA LYS A 267 -2.27 -16.87 -15.06
C LYS A 267 -2.77 -15.52 -15.60
N CYS A 268 -2.76 -14.50 -14.75
CA CYS A 268 -3.08 -13.13 -15.14
C CYS A 268 -1.93 -12.49 -15.91
N LYS A 269 -2.25 -11.46 -16.68
CA LYS A 269 -1.31 -10.57 -17.36
C LYS A 269 -1.13 -9.30 -16.52
N LEU A 270 0.04 -9.12 -15.91
CA LEU A 270 0.34 -7.91 -15.14
C LEU A 270 0.62 -6.73 -16.07
N ILE A 271 -0.09 -5.63 -15.84
CA ILE A 271 0.21 -4.32 -16.43
C ILE A 271 1.25 -3.64 -15.54
N GLY A 272 2.52 -3.65 -15.98
CA GLY A 272 3.59 -2.88 -15.34
C GLY A 272 3.41 -1.38 -15.65
N ALA A 273 2.92 -0.63 -14.68
CA ALA A 273 2.62 0.80 -14.78
C ALA A 273 3.19 1.56 -13.57
N PRO A 274 3.48 2.86 -13.71
CA PRO A 274 3.73 3.73 -12.56
C PRO A 274 2.52 3.73 -11.62
N PHE A 275 2.71 3.94 -10.32
CA PHE A 275 1.62 3.92 -9.35
C PHE A 275 0.83 5.24 -9.38
N PRO A 276 -0.50 5.22 -9.16
CA PRO A 276 -1.34 6.41 -9.26
C PRO A 276 -1.20 7.33 -8.04
N ILE A 277 0.03 7.72 -7.69
CA ILE A 277 0.39 8.64 -6.61
C ILE A 277 0.85 9.95 -7.26
N GLY A 278 0.18 11.04 -6.92
CA GLY A 278 0.30 12.32 -7.64
C GLY A 278 -0.42 12.32 -9.00
N PRO A 279 -0.61 13.50 -9.62
CA PRO A 279 -1.36 13.63 -10.87
C PRO A 279 -0.57 13.08 -12.06
N ASP A 280 0.75 13.24 -12.07
CA ASP A 280 1.68 12.69 -13.05
C ASP A 280 1.71 11.16 -13.01
N GLY A 281 1.75 10.57 -11.81
CA GLY A 281 1.67 9.12 -11.61
C GLY A 281 0.31 8.55 -12.01
N THR A 282 -0.78 9.24 -11.62
CA THR A 282 -2.14 8.84 -11.98
C THR A 282 -2.34 8.85 -13.49
N ARG A 283 -1.91 9.92 -14.17
CA ARG A 283 -1.95 10.00 -15.62
C ARG A 283 -1.18 8.86 -16.26
N ALA A 284 0.08 8.66 -15.88
CA ALA A 284 0.93 7.62 -16.48
C ALA A 284 0.38 6.20 -16.23
N TRP A 285 -0.24 5.96 -15.08
CA TRP A 285 -0.93 4.71 -14.77
C TRP A 285 -2.11 4.47 -15.72
N ILE A 286 -2.97 5.47 -15.92
CA ILE A 286 -4.12 5.39 -16.83
C ILE A 286 -3.65 5.22 -18.28
N GLU A 287 -2.69 6.02 -18.74
CA GLU A 287 -2.11 5.95 -20.08
C GLU A 287 -1.54 4.56 -20.37
N LYS A 288 -0.87 3.95 -19.38
CA LYS A 288 -0.31 2.60 -19.54
C LYS A 288 -1.40 1.54 -19.67
N ILE A 289 -2.47 1.62 -18.89
CA ILE A 289 -3.61 0.69 -19.01
C ILE A 289 -4.28 0.88 -20.38
N CYS A 290 -4.54 2.12 -20.80
CA CYS A 290 -5.11 2.43 -22.11
C CYS A 290 -4.23 1.87 -23.25
N SER A 291 -2.92 2.07 -23.17
CA SER A 291 -1.95 1.55 -24.14
C SER A 291 -2.00 0.02 -24.26
N VAL A 292 -2.13 -0.71 -23.15
CA VAL A 292 -2.25 -2.17 -23.16
C VAL A 292 -3.54 -2.65 -23.83
N PHE A 293 -4.62 -1.88 -23.72
CA PHE A 293 -5.91 -2.19 -24.36
C PHE A 293 -6.09 -1.54 -25.74
N GLY A 294 -5.08 -0.84 -26.26
CA GLY A 294 -5.18 -0.16 -27.56
C GLY A 294 -6.17 1.02 -27.57
N ILE A 295 -6.44 1.61 -26.40
CA ILE A 295 -7.33 2.74 -26.22
C ILE A 295 -6.52 4.04 -26.26
N THR A 296 -6.97 5.04 -27.02
CA THR A 296 -6.39 6.38 -26.98
C THR A 296 -6.89 7.14 -25.75
N PRO A 297 -6.02 7.57 -24.83
CA PRO A 297 -6.43 8.34 -23.66
C PRO A 297 -7.08 9.67 -24.05
N LYS A 298 -8.14 10.06 -23.33
CA LYS A 298 -8.94 11.26 -23.61
C LYS A 298 -8.87 12.24 -22.44
N GLY A 299 -8.47 13.48 -22.72
CA GLY A 299 -8.55 14.61 -21.78
C GLY A 299 -7.63 14.53 -20.56
N LEU A 300 -6.65 13.62 -20.53
CA LEU A 300 -5.76 13.46 -19.37
C LEU A 300 -4.77 14.61 -19.20
N ASP A 301 -4.26 15.19 -20.31
CA ASP A 301 -3.34 16.34 -20.27
C ASP A 301 -3.98 17.55 -19.58
N GLU A 302 -5.19 17.90 -20.02
CA GLU A 302 -5.94 19.02 -19.45
C GLU A 302 -6.30 18.74 -18.00
N ARG A 303 -6.69 17.49 -17.69
CA ARG A 303 -6.99 17.06 -16.33
C ARG A 303 -5.78 17.22 -15.41
N GLU A 304 -4.61 16.77 -15.84
CA GLU A 304 -3.36 16.91 -15.07
C GLU A 304 -3.00 18.38 -14.85
N ALA A 305 -3.07 19.21 -15.90
CA ALA A 305 -2.79 20.64 -15.83
C ALA A 305 -3.73 21.38 -14.86
N GLN A 306 -5.03 21.06 -14.87
CA GLN A 306 -6.01 21.62 -13.94
C GLN A 306 -5.67 21.28 -12.49
N ILE A 307 -5.22 20.05 -12.21
CA ILE A 307 -4.83 19.65 -10.86
C ILE A 307 -3.59 20.41 -10.41
N TRP A 308 -2.55 20.50 -11.25
CA TRP A 308 -1.34 21.27 -10.93
C TRP A 308 -1.66 22.74 -10.65
N ALA A 309 -2.49 23.38 -11.46
CA ALA A 309 -2.93 24.75 -11.24
C ALA A 309 -3.68 24.91 -9.90
N GLY A 310 -4.49 23.93 -9.50
CA GLY A 310 -5.23 23.94 -8.25
C GLY A 310 -4.39 23.73 -6.99
N VAL A 311 -3.15 23.26 -7.11
CA VAL A 311 -2.25 22.99 -5.97
C VAL A 311 -0.98 23.85 -5.95
N GLU A 312 -0.87 24.84 -6.85
CA GLU A 312 0.31 25.71 -6.97
C GLU A 312 0.68 26.41 -5.65
N ASP A 313 -0.31 26.74 -4.81
CA ASP A 313 -0.08 27.34 -3.48
C ASP A 313 0.72 26.45 -2.54
N TYR A 314 0.65 25.13 -2.70
CA TYR A 314 1.48 24.19 -1.97
C TYR A 314 2.80 23.95 -2.67
N VAL A 315 2.79 23.77 -4.00
CA VAL A 315 3.98 23.50 -4.81
C VAL A 315 5.01 24.63 -4.64
N LYS A 316 4.58 25.90 -4.66
CA LYS A 316 5.46 27.04 -4.47
C LYS A 316 6.21 27.05 -3.13
N LEU A 317 5.68 26.40 -2.09
CA LEU A 317 6.31 26.32 -0.76
C LEU A 317 7.50 25.34 -0.73
N ILE A 318 7.46 24.31 -1.59
CA ILE A 318 8.44 23.23 -1.64
C ILE A 318 9.37 23.32 -2.85
N ARG A 319 9.03 24.13 -3.86
CA ARG A 319 9.87 24.37 -5.03
C ARG A 319 11.26 24.85 -4.60
N GLY A 320 12.29 24.18 -5.10
CA GLY A 320 13.71 24.45 -4.80
C GLY A 320 14.20 23.91 -3.45
N LYS A 321 13.35 23.24 -2.66
CA LYS A 321 13.74 22.63 -1.38
C LYS A 321 14.30 21.22 -1.56
N SER A 322 15.17 20.80 -0.65
CA SER A 322 15.67 19.42 -0.62
C SER A 322 14.81 18.50 0.25
N VAL A 323 14.74 17.22 -0.13
CA VAL A 323 14.09 16.18 0.68
C VAL A 323 14.97 14.94 0.79
N PHE A 324 14.96 14.33 1.96
CA PHE A 324 15.62 13.06 2.27
C PHE A 324 14.57 12.05 2.74
N LEU A 325 14.51 10.86 2.14
CA LEU A 325 13.57 9.81 2.54
C LEU A 325 14.31 8.70 3.28
N MET A 326 14.07 8.57 4.59
CA MET A 326 14.50 7.41 5.38
C MET A 326 13.48 6.28 5.14
N GLY A 327 13.88 5.26 4.39
CA GLY A 327 12.97 4.20 3.92
C GLY A 327 12.29 3.43 5.04
N ASP A 328 10.99 3.20 4.89
CA ASP A 328 10.15 2.54 5.89
C ASP A 328 8.97 1.73 5.32
N ASN A 329 8.33 2.16 4.22
CA ASN A 329 7.00 1.71 3.80
C ASN A 329 6.83 1.40 2.30
N LEU A 330 7.90 1.51 1.51
CA LEU A 330 7.98 1.19 0.08
C LEU A 330 7.28 2.20 -0.86
N LEU A 331 6.66 3.27 -0.35
CA LEU A 331 6.11 4.38 -1.17
C LEU A 331 7.20 5.34 -1.68
N GLU A 332 8.45 5.20 -1.23
CA GLU A 332 9.46 6.25 -1.31
C GLU A 332 9.86 6.59 -2.74
N ILE A 333 9.89 5.62 -3.65
CA ILE A 333 10.19 5.86 -5.07
C ILE A 333 9.11 6.72 -5.73
N SER A 334 7.84 6.37 -5.53
CA SER A 334 6.74 7.12 -6.12
C SER A 334 6.58 8.49 -5.50
N MET A 335 6.80 8.59 -4.20
CA MET A 335 6.82 9.86 -3.48
C MET A 335 7.97 10.74 -3.96
N ALA A 336 9.18 10.21 -4.10
CA ALA A 336 10.33 10.95 -4.61
C ALA A 336 10.08 11.46 -6.04
N ARG A 337 9.56 10.60 -6.93
CA ARG A 337 9.19 10.99 -8.30
C ARG A 337 8.19 12.14 -8.29
N PHE A 338 7.12 12.03 -7.51
CA PHE A 338 6.12 13.10 -7.37
C PHE A 338 6.73 14.40 -6.83
N LEU A 339 7.57 14.33 -5.78
CA LEU A 339 8.19 15.50 -5.17
C LEU A 339 9.19 16.20 -6.10
N ILE A 340 9.92 15.44 -6.92
CA ILE A 340 10.78 16.01 -7.98
C ILE A 340 9.91 16.76 -9.00
N ARG A 341 8.75 16.20 -9.36
CA ARG A 341 7.78 16.89 -10.24
C ARG A 341 7.24 18.18 -9.61
N CYS A 342 7.11 18.24 -8.29
CA CYS A 342 6.81 19.47 -7.55
C CYS A 342 7.98 20.47 -7.46
N GLY A 343 9.16 20.11 -7.96
CA GLY A 343 10.35 20.96 -7.96
C GLY A 343 11.22 20.83 -6.71
N MET A 344 11.08 19.78 -5.91
CA MET A 344 12.05 19.45 -4.86
C MET A 344 13.28 18.76 -5.43
N THR A 345 14.40 18.82 -4.73
CA THR A 345 15.59 18.00 -4.99
C THR A 345 15.64 16.84 -4.01
N VAL A 346 15.59 15.60 -4.51
CA VAL A 346 15.67 14.41 -3.66
C VAL A 346 17.13 14.01 -3.50
N GLN A 347 17.64 14.01 -2.27
CA GLN A 347 19.05 13.72 -1.99
C GLN A 347 19.33 12.21 -1.85
N GLU A 348 18.42 11.49 -1.20
CA GLU A 348 18.49 10.04 -1.02
C GLU A 348 17.07 9.45 -0.96
N ILE A 349 16.90 8.28 -1.57
CA ILE A 349 15.68 7.48 -1.46
C ILE A 349 16.02 6.18 -0.73
N GLY A 350 15.90 6.18 0.59
CA GLY A 350 15.92 4.94 1.36
C GLY A 350 14.67 4.11 1.06
N ILE A 351 14.81 2.79 0.94
CA ILE A 351 13.68 1.87 0.78
C ILE A 351 13.95 0.53 1.49
N PRO A 352 12.96 -0.05 2.19
CA PRO A 352 13.15 -1.35 2.86
C PRO A 352 13.51 -2.49 1.91
N TYR A 353 12.86 -2.52 0.74
CA TYR A 353 13.01 -3.57 -0.28
C TYR A 353 12.65 -3.01 -1.66
N MET A 354 13.46 -3.34 -2.66
CA MET A 354 13.28 -2.85 -4.04
C MET A 354 13.02 -3.99 -5.02
N ASP A 355 11.77 -4.17 -5.43
CA ASP A 355 11.45 -5.04 -6.56
C ASP A 355 11.59 -4.28 -7.89
N LYS A 356 12.79 -4.33 -8.47
CA LYS A 356 13.09 -3.67 -9.74
C LYS A 356 12.21 -4.14 -10.91
N ARG A 357 11.60 -5.33 -10.83
CA ARG A 357 10.71 -5.84 -11.88
C ARG A 357 9.30 -5.28 -11.72
N TYR A 358 8.77 -5.32 -10.51
CA TYR A 358 7.43 -4.81 -10.21
C TYR A 358 7.36 -3.28 -10.36
N GLN A 359 8.40 -2.57 -9.88
CA GLN A 359 8.48 -1.11 -9.95
C GLN A 359 9.19 -0.59 -11.21
N ALA A 360 9.45 -1.43 -12.23
CA ALA A 360 10.22 -1.06 -13.41
C ALA A 360 9.66 0.20 -14.11
N ALA A 361 8.34 0.30 -14.24
CA ALA A 361 7.69 1.44 -14.86
C ALA A 361 7.76 2.71 -13.99
N GLU A 362 7.71 2.56 -12.66
CA GLU A 362 7.88 3.69 -11.73
C GLU A 362 9.31 4.22 -11.76
N LEU A 363 10.32 3.34 -11.81
CA LEU A 363 11.73 3.71 -11.92
C LEU A 363 12.01 4.44 -13.23
N ALA A 364 11.44 3.97 -14.35
CA ALA A 364 11.55 4.66 -15.62
C ALA A 364 10.89 6.05 -15.59
N LEU A 365 9.76 6.19 -14.90
CA LEU A 365 9.11 7.50 -14.73
C LEU A 365 9.90 8.42 -13.80
N LEU A 366 10.55 7.89 -12.77
CA LEU A 366 11.47 8.65 -11.91
C LEU A 366 12.64 9.21 -12.70
N GLU A 367 13.33 8.37 -13.48
CA GLU A 367 14.47 8.78 -14.32
C GLU A 367 14.06 9.86 -15.33
N LYS A 368 12.93 9.65 -16.03
CA LYS A 368 12.36 10.63 -16.97
C LYS A 368 12.01 11.94 -16.25
N THR A 369 11.42 11.86 -15.06
CA THR A 369 11.08 13.05 -14.26
C THR A 369 12.32 13.82 -13.84
N CYS A 370 13.41 13.15 -13.43
CA CYS A 370 14.69 13.80 -13.14
C CYS A 370 15.22 14.57 -14.35
N GLN A 371 15.20 13.95 -15.54
CA GLN A 371 15.66 14.58 -16.78
C GLN A 371 14.80 15.80 -17.15
N GLU A 372 13.48 15.68 -17.11
CA GLU A 372 12.55 16.77 -17.45
C GLU A 372 12.63 17.94 -16.47
N MET A 373 12.88 17.67 -15.20
CA MET A 373 12.99 18.68 -14.14
C MET A 373 14.43 19.20 -13.95
N ASN A 374 15.39 18.71 -14.74
CA ASN A 374 16.82 18.98 -14.58
C ASN A 374 17.30 18.76 -13.13
N SER A 375 16.80 17.70 -12.50
CA SER A 375 17.16 17.28 -11.15
C SER A 375 18.22 16.18 -11.22
N PRO A 376 19.25 16.20 -10.36
CA PRO A 376 20.20 15.09 -10.27
C PRO A 376 19.49 13.77 -10.02
N LEU A 377 20.03 12.67 -10.56
CA LEU A 377 19.49 11.35 -10.28
C LEU A 377 19.77 10.98 -8.82
N PRO A 378 18.74 10.65 -8.04
CA PRO A 378 18.94 10.28 -6.64
C PRO A 378 19.56 8.89 -6.53
N THR A 379 20.37 8.68 -5.49
CA THR A 379 20.77 7.32 -5.08
C THR A 379 19.61 6.65 -4.35
N ILE A 380 19.29 5.44 -4.77
CA ILE A 380 18.31 4.56 -4.13
C ILE A 380 19.07 3.64 -3.17
N MET A 381 18.77 3.73 -1.88
CA MET A 381 19.41 2.99 -0.80
C MET A 381 18.48 1.88 -0.29
N GLU A 382 18.67 0.66 -0.78
CA GLU A 382 17.93 -0.51 -0.30
C GLU A 382 18.47 -0.97 1.06
N LYS A 383 17.60 -1.39 1.98
CA LYS A 383 17.98 -1.83 3.33
C LYS A 383 18.93 -0.83 4.02
N PRO A 384 18.49 0.43 4.18
CA PRO A 384 19.36 1.47 4.70
C PRO A 384 19.87 1.16 6.12
N ASP A 385 20.99 1.77 6.49
CA ASP A 385 21.44 1.85 7.88
C ASP A 385 21.05 3.23 8.43
N ASN A 386 20.08 3.29 9.33
CA ASN A 386 19.61 4.56 9.89
C ASN A 386 20.72 5.34 10.61
N TYR A 387 21.73 4.66 11.17
CA TYR A 387 22.85 5.37 11.80
C TYR A 387 23.66 6.13 10.75
N ASN A 388 23.97 5.50 9.62
CA ASN A 388 24.69 6.15 8.52
C ASN A 388 23.83 7.22 7.84
N GLN A 389 22.53 6.96 7.66
CA GLN A 389 21.59 7.96 7.15
C GLN A 389 21.55 9.22 8.00
N LEU A 390 21.61 9.10 9.33
CA LEU A 390 21.67 10.26 10.22
C LEU A 390 22.94 11.08 9.98
N GLN A 391 24.10 10.45 9.75
CA GLN A 391 25.33 11.17 9.40
C GLN A 391 25.16 11.93 8.07
N ARG A 392 24.64 11.26 7.03
CA ARG A 392 24.36 11.90 5.74
C ARG A 392 23.36 13.04 5.85
N ILE A 393 22.31 12.90 6.67
CA ILE A 393 21.35 13.98 6.95
C ILE A 393 22.04 15.19 7.59
N TYR A 394 22.96 14.99 8.53
CA TYR A 394 23.69 16.10 9.16
C TYR A 394 24.66 16.81 8.20
N GLU A 395 25.26 16.06 7.27
CA GLU A 395 26.14 16.60 6.24
C GLU A 395 25.36 17.37 5.17
N LEU A 396 24.27 16.78 4.67
CA LEU A 396 23.47 17.29 3.55
C LEU A 396 22.47 18.38 3.92
N LYS A 397 22.09 18.45 5.20
CA LYS A 397 21.13 19.44 5.75
C LYS A 397 19.86 19.60 4.91
N PRO A 398 19.07 18.52 4.73
CA PRO A 398 17.84 18.58 3.95
C PRO A 398 16.84 19.59 4.53
N ASP A 399 16.09 20.28 3.65
CA ASP A 399 14.97 21.13 4.07
C ASP A 399 13.85 20.31 4.74
N LEU A 400 13.70 19.04 4.36
CA LEU A 400 12.71 18.11 4.89
C LEU A 400 13.26 16.68 4.94
N VAL A 401 13.07 16.00 6.08
CA VAL A 401 13.29 14.56 6.20
C VAL A 401 11.95 13.84 6.35
N ILE A 402 11.66 12.90 5.45
CA ILE A 402 10.55 11.95 5.62
C ILE A 402 11.10 10.74 6.37
N THR A 403 10.60 10.45 7.58
CA THR A 403 11.16 9.42 8.46
C THR A 403 10.11 8.85 9.41
N GLY A 404 10.36 7.67 9.99
CA GLY A 404 9.55 7.13 11.08
C GLY A 404 9.60 7.96 12.37
N MET A 405 8.65 7.71 13.25
CA MET A 405 8.47 8.47 14.51
C MET A 405 9.67 8.40 15.46
N ALA A 406 10.47 7.33 15.38
CA ALA A 406 11.67 7.16 16.20
C ALA A 406 12.67 8.33 16.03
N HIS A 407 12.81 8.87 14.81
CA HIS A 407 13.78 9.92 14.50
C HIS A 407 13.16 11.30 14.32
N ALA A 408 11.83 11.40 14.17
CA ALA A 408 11.14 12.65 13.92
C ALA A 408 11.41 13.71 15.01
N ASN A 409 11.06 13.43 16.27
CA ASN A 409 11.30 14.38 17.37
C ASN A 409 12.80 14.66 17.62
N PRO A 410 13.70 13.67 17.63
CA PRO A 410 15.14 13.93 17.73
C PRO A 410 15.72 14.85 16.65
N LEU A 411 15.24 14.74 15.41
CA LEU A 411 15.66 15.60 14.29
C LEU A 411 15.06 17.01 14.39
N GLU A 412 13.78 17.13 14.73
CA GLU A 412 13.13 18.43 14.98
C GLU A 412 13.86 19.22 16.08
N ALA A 413 14.25 18.57 17.18
CA ALA A 413 15.00 19.21 18.26
C ALA A 413 16.39 19.74 17.81
N ARG A 414 16.92 19.20 16.71
CA ARG A 414 18.18 19.61 16.07
C ARG A 414 17.98 20.60 14.92
N GLY A 415 16.76 21.11 14.73
CA GLY A 415 16.43 22.11 13.71
C GLY A 415 16.23 21.53 12.31
N ILE A 416 16.00 20.22 12.18
CA ILE A 416 15.73 19.56 10.90
C ILE A 416 14.22 19.30 10.82
N ASN A 417 13.56 19.86 9.79
CA ASN A 417 12.13 19.64 9.60
C ASN A 417 11.88 18.18 9.24
N THR A 418 10.87 17.58 9.86
CA THR A 418 10.50 16.19 9.61
C THR A 418 9.04 16.05 9.23
N LYS A 419 8.77 15.07 8.38
CA LYS A 419 7.42 14.56 8.16
C LYS A 419 7.40 13.08 8.49
N TRP A 420 6.61 12.71 9.49
CA TRP A 420 6.48 11.32 9.88
C TRP A 420 5.86 10.49 8.74
N SER A 421 6.55 9.43 8.34
CA SER A 421 6.31 8.67 7.10
C SER A 421 5.05 7.82 7.13
N VAL A 422 4.69 7.28 8.29
CA VAL A 422 3.53 6.39 8.48
C VAL A 422 2.19 7.08 8.13
N GLU A 423 2.09 8.41 8.15
CA GLU A 423 0.84 9.08 7.72
C GLU A 423 0.51 8.81 6.24
N PHE A 424 1.53 8.62 5.39
CA PHE A 424 1.34 8.39 3.96
C PHE A 424 0.66 7.04 3.65
N THR A 425 0.70 6.07 4.57
CA THR A 425 0.03 4.77 4.37
C THR A 425 -1.45 4.80 4.72
N PHE A 426 -1.90 5.75 5.54
CA PHE A 426 -3.30 5.86 5.98
C PHE A 426 -4.05 7.02 5.32
N ALA A 427 -3.33 8.03 4.85
CA ALA A 427 -3.92 9.13 4.09
C ALA A 427 -4.37 8.68 2.70
N GLN A 428 -5.38 9.36 2.16
CA GLN A 428 -5.77 9.20 0.77
C GLN A 428 -4.71 9.91 -0.08
N ILE A 429 -3.89 9.16 -0.82
CA ILE A 429 -2.78 9.72 -1.62
C ILE A 429 -2.87 9.35 -3.11
N HIS A 430 -3.84 8.50 -3.50
CA HIS A 430 -3.92 8.00 -4.87
C HIS A 430 -4.91 8.79 -5.72
N GLY A 431 -4.66 8.88 -7.02
CA GLY A 431 -5.54 9.54 -7.97
C GLY A 431 -5.37 11.06 -8.00
N PHE A 432 -5.97 11.68 -9.03
CA PHE A 432 -5.89 13.14 -9.23
C PHE A 432 -6.38 13.96 -8.04
N GLY A 433 -7.52 13.55 -7.45
CA GLY A 433 -8.21 14.30 -6.40
C GLY A 433 -7.44 14.44 -5.09
N ASN A 434 -6.55 13.49 -4.80
CA ASN A 434 -5.82 13.43 -3.53
C ASN A 434 -4.41 14.04 -3.60
N THR A 435 -4.08 14.69 -4.73
CA THR A 435 -2.81 15.42 -4.89
C THR A 435 -2.63 16.49 -3.82
N ARG A 436 -3.72 17.18 -3.48
CA ARG A 436 -3.72 18.21 -2.45
C ARG A 436 -3.37 17.62 -1.08
N ASP A 437 -3.90 16.46 -0.74
CA ASP A 437 -3.67 15.79 0.54
C ASP A 437 -2.20 15.37 0.71
N ILE A 438 -1.56 14.85 -0.35
CA ILE A 438 -0.12 14.56 -0.34
C ILE A 438 0.69 15.84 -0.06
N LEU A 439 0.37 16.94 -0.75
CA LEU A 439 1.07 18.20 -0.60
C LEU A 439 0.78 18.87 0.76
N GLU A 440 -0.43 18.71 1.27
CA GLU A 440 -0.80 19.15 2.61
C GLU A 440 0.11 18.48 3.64
N LEU A 441 0.25 17.15 3.55
CA LEU A 441 1.13 16.34 4.42
C LEU A 441 2.58 16.82 4.35
N VAL A 442 3.13 16.97 3.15
CA VAL A 442 4.55 17.34 2.93
C VAL A 442 4.82 18.78 3.40
N THR A 443 3.90 19.71 3.15
CA THR A 443 4.08 21.13 3.49
C THR A 443 3.71 21.47 4.93
N ARG A 444 2.96 20.61 5.64
CA ARG A 444 2.50 20.85 7.01
C ARG A 444 3.64 21.25 7.98
N PRO A 445 4.77 20.50 8.08
CA PRO A 445 5.86 20.88 8.97
C PRO A 445 6.50 22.22 8.56
N LEU A 446 6.62 22.50 7.25
CA LEU A 446 7.20 23.75 6.75
C LEU A 446 6.31 24.96 7.07
N ARG A 447 4.99 24.82 6.90
CA ARG A 447 4.01 25.86 7.26
C ARG A 447 4.00 26.11 8.77
N ARG A 448 4.01 25.04 9.59
CA ARG A 448 4.10 25.16 11.05
C ARG A 448 5.35 25.93 11.45
N ASN A 449 6.52 25.54 10.93
CA ASN A 449 7.78 26.12 11.35
C ASN A 449 7.93 27.56 10.87
N ASN A 450 7.45 27.91 9.67
CA ASN A 450 7.37 29.30 9.22
C ASN A 450 6.57 30.20 10.17
N ASN A 451 5.45 29.71 10.71
CA ASN A 451 4.61 30.47 11.65
C ASN A 451 5.23 30.61 13.05
N LEU A 452 6.25 29.79 13.38
CA LEU A 452 6.92 29.78 14.68
C LEU A 452 8.33 30.39 14.63
N LYS A 453 8.79 30.85 13.46
CA LYS A 453 10.17 31.36 13.25
C LYS A 453 10.54 32.51 14.19
N ASP A 454 9.60 33.40 14.47
CA ASP A 454 9.86 34.60 15.28
C ASP A 454 10.04 34.32 16.78
N LEU A 455 9.86 33.06 17.22
CA LEU A 455 10.10 32.64 18.60
C LEU A 455 11.58 32.36 18.92
N GLY A 456 12.45 32.22 17.90
CA GLY A 456 13.91 32.07 18.08
C GLY A 456 14.39 30.79 18.79
N TRP A 457 13.56 29.74 18.81
CA TRP A 457 13.77 28.48 19.57
C TRP A 457 13.81 27.23 18.66
N ASP A 458 14.49 27.35 17.53
CA ASP A 458 14.57 26.36 16.46
C ASP A 458 15.58 25.23 16.71
N LYS A 459 16.58 25.44 17.57
CA LYS A 459 17.51 24.41 18.04
C LYS A 459 17.52 24.36 19.57
N LEU A 460 17.05 23.26 20.14
CA LEU A 460 16.78 23.13 21.58
C LEU A 460 17.70 22.13 22.29
N VAL A 461 18.50 21.37 21.53
CA VAL A 461 19.47 20.42 22.10
C VAL A 461 20.75 21.14 22.49
N ARG A 462 21.27 20.87 23.69
CA ARG A 462 22.59 21.34 24.13
C ARG A 462 23.68 20.80 23.20
N GLU A 463 24.52 21.68 22.66
CA GLU A 463 25.62 21.32 21.74
C GLU A 463 26.71 20.43 22.38
N GLU A 464 26.65 20.21 23.70
CA GLU A 464 27.65 19.47 24.48
C GLU A 464 27.45 17.95 24.47
N ALA A 465 26.35 17.41 23.93
CA ALA A 465 26.22 15.98 23.74
C ALA A 465 26.95 15.55 22.45
N LYS A 466 28.29 15.53 22.49
CA LYS A 466 29.08 14.76 21.51
C LYS A 466 28.68 13.29 21.66
N ILE A 467 28.02 12.74 20.63
CA ILE A 467 27.78 11.31 20.48
C ILE A 467 29.12 10.62 20.22
#